data_AF-A0A0C9WPC7-F1
#
_entry.id   AF-A0A0C9WPC7-F1
#
_cell.length_a   1.000
_cell.length_b   1.000
_cell.length_c   1.000
_cell.angle_alpha   90.00
_cell.angle_beta   90.00
_cell.angle_gamma   90.00
#
_symmetry.space_group_name_H-M   'P 1'
#
loop_
_entity.id
_entity.type
_entity.pdbx_description
1 polymer ?
#
loop_
_entity_poly.entity_id
_entity_poly.type
_entity_poly.pdbx_seq_one_letter_code
_entity_poly.pdbx_strand_id
1 'polypeptide(L)'
;MAGCPGLRHFKKGISGVSQWTGTEHKEMQKVFLGVLAGAVSWEVYVVARALIDFIYYAQFQSHTSKSLDALENCLKTFHQHKDILIKLGVHEHFNIPKLHAILHYINTIQALGSTDGYDSESPEHLHIEFTKEGYHASNKCDYVEQMALWLQRREAMWIREGYMLWLSENMEDLVRREKIMDRWEWLDEEDEPDVDNDGSAPHHATLTYNIAKRAPFCNVSVEDLATNFGATEFIPALTTFLHEHIPDSPVEPGPHDSFDLFKQCIRAIPEVKANGRKAGVAAVFNTALVVENATDYQQAGGIASLRAAQVRAIFMLPPQFGSYPHPLAYIEWFTPLGQPEARTGMHVVSRSTHHSRRNAIIVPINRLARGYHLMAKCRAQIERTWTSHNVLERAKYFYLNSYIDIDTFSVLKYLAITTHPTKRILLPQSALGTIK
;
A
#
# COMPACT_ATOMS: atom_id res chain seq x y z
N MET A 1 0.10 -14.16 7.27
CA MET A 1 0.32 -13.27 6.10
C MET A 1 1.74 -12.75 6.16
N ALA A 2 2.33 -12.34 5.03
CA ALA A 2 3.67 -11.76 5.04
C ALA A 2 3.65 -10.47 5.86
N GLY A 3 4.76 -10.13 6.53
CA GLY A 3 4.85 -8.86 7.24
C GLY A 3 4.72 -7.69 6.25
N CYS A 4 3.92 -6.70 6.60
CA CYS A 4 3.84 -5.41 5.91
C CYS A 4 3.99 -4.31 6.98
N PRO A 5 4.86 -3.31 6.78
CA PRO A 5 4.91 -2.14 7.64
C PRO A 5 3.53 -1.47 7.72
N GLY A 6 3.15 -1.00 8.91
CA GLY A 6 1.84 -0.39 9.17
C GLY A 6 0.68 -1.39 9.34
N LEU A 7 0.80 -2.63 8.84
CA LEU A 7 -0.28 -3.62 8.97
C LEU A 7 -0.32 -4.25 10.37
N ARG A 8 -1.44 -4.08 11.07
CA ARG A 8 -1.65 -4.56 12.43
C ARG A 8 -1.80 -6.08 12.48
N HIS A 9 -1.03 -6.69 13.39
CA HIS A 9 -1.15 -8.11 13.68
C HIS A 9 -1.99 -8.34 14.95
N PHE A 10 -3.15 -8.98 14.79
CA PHE A 10 -4.02 -9.39 15.91
C PHE A 10 -3.42 -10.57 16.69
N LYS A 11 -2.45 -10.30 17.60
CA LYS A 11 -1.69 -11.33 18.34
C LYS A 11 -2.57 -12.33 19.12
N LYS A 12 -3.71 -11.88 19.66
CA LYS A 12 -4.68 -12.72 20.39
C LYS A 12 -5.85 -13.20 19.52
N GLY A 13 -5.77 -12.99 18.20
CA GLY A 13 -6.89 -13.17 17.29
C GLY A 13 -7.98 -12.10 17.46
N ILE A 14 -9.09 -12.27 16.74
CA ILE A 14 -10.22 -11.33 16.72
C ILE A 14 -11.36 -11.75 17.66
N SER A 15 -11.32 -12.96 18.21
CA SER A 15 -12.40 -13.51 19.05
C SER A 15 -12.54 -12.82 20.41
N GLY A 16 -11.52 -12.09 20.86
CA GLY A 16 -11.54 -11.33 22.10
C GLY A 16 -11.96 -9.86 21.95
N VAL A 17 -12.24 -9.39 20.72
CA VAL A 17 -12.61 -8.00 20.46
C VAL A 17 -14.10 -7.82 20.74
N SER A 18 -14.43 -7.19 21.86
CA SER A 18 -15.82 -6.88 22.24
C SER A 18 -16.33 -5.56 21.63
N GLN A 19 -15.44 -4.59 21.45
CA GLN A 19 -15.70 -3.31 20.82
C GLN A 19 -14.56 -3.00 19.85
N TRP A 20 -14.91 -2.72 18.61
CA TRP A 20 -13.95 -2.41 17.55
C TRP A 20 -13.71 -0.91 17.52
N THR A 21 -12.45 -0.49 17.51
CA THR A 21 -12.08 0.90 17.18
C THR A 21 -12.10 1.13 15.66
N GLY A 22 -12.11 2.40 15.23
CA GLY A 22 -12.02 2.76 13.80
C GLY A 22 -10.77 2.19 13.14
N THR A 23 -9.61 2.35 13.78
CA THR A 23 -8.32 1.82 13.32
C THR A 23 -8.33 0.29 13.23
N GLU A 24 -8.89 -0.41 14.24
CA GLU A 24 -9.01 -1.87 14.20
C GLU A 24 -9.89 -2.35 13.03
N HIS A 25 -10.94 -1.59 12.71
CA HIS A 25 -11.80 -1.88 11.58
C HIS A 25 -11.06 -1.69 10.26
N LYS A 26 -10.38 -0.54 10.05
CA LYS A 26 -9.56 -0.25 8.86
C LYS A 26 -8.49 -1.34 8.65
N GLU A 27 -7.77 -1.73 9.71
CA GLU A 27 -6.76 -2.78 9.66
C GLU A 27 -7.32 -4.17 9.33
N MET A 28 -8.51 -4.50 9.85
CA MET A 28 -9.16 -5.76 9.52
C MET A 28 -9.61 -5.80 8.06
N GLN A 29 -10.14 -4.70 7.52
CA GLN A 29 -10.58 -4.61 6.12
C GLN A 29 -9.43 -4.93 5.14
N LYS A 30 -8.21 -4.44 5.43
CA LYS A 30 -7.00 -4.67 4.61
C LYS A 30 -6.70 -6.15 4.36
N VAL A 31 -7.18 -7.06 5.22
CA VAL A 31 -6.86 -8.50 5.16
C VAL A 31 -8.07 -9.43 5.09
N PHE A 32 -9.28 -8.93 5.39
CA PHE A 32 -10.46 -9.75 5.62
C PHE A 32 -10.81 -10.66 4.45
N LEU A 33 -10.81 -10.12 3.22
CA LEU A 33 -11.13 -10.89 2.02
C LEU A 33 -10.06 -11.95 1.71
N GLY A 34 -8.78 -11.67 2.00
CA GLY A 34 -7.72 -12.67 1.86
C GLY A 34 -7.94 -13.88 2.75
N VAL A 35 -8.44 -13.66 3.97
CA VAL A 35 -8.77 -14.72 4.93
C VAL A 35 -10.02 -15.50 4.49
N LEU A 36 -11.05 -14.82 4.02
CA LEU A 36 -12.31 -15.46 3.61
C LEU A 36 -12.20 -16.28 2.32
N ALA A 37 -11.30 -15.92 1.40
CA ALA A 37 -11.22 -16.51 0.06
C ALA A 37 -11.19 -18.06 0.03
N GLY A 38 -10.56 -18.68 1.03
CA GLY A 38 -10.48 -20.13 1.19
C GLY A 38 -11.42 -20.73 2.24
N ALA A 39 -11.99 -19.91 3.13
CA ALA A 39 -12.66 -20.37 4.35
C ALA A 39 -14.18 -20.49 4.23
N VAL A 40 -14.81 -19.74 3.31
CA VAL A 40 -16.28 -19.68 3.19
C VAL A 40 -16.75 -20.08 1.79
N SER A 41 -18.07 -20.28 1.62
CA SER A 41 -18.69 -20.49 0.32
C SER A 41 -18.55 -19.26 -0.58
N TRP A 42 -18.79 -19.42 -1.88
CA TRP A 42 -18.69 -18.29 -2.80
C TRP A 42 -19.80 -17.27 -2.53
N GLU A 43 -21.00 -17.70 -2.14
CA GLU A 43 -22.12 -16.79 -1.85
C GLU A 43 -21.77 -15.85 -0.70
N VAL A 44 -21.23 -16.38 0.40
CA VAL A 44 -20.82 -15.58 1.56
C VAL A 44 -19.66 -14.65 1.20
N TYR A 45 -18.69 -15.14 0.43
CA TYR A 45 -17.56 -14.33 -0.01
C TYR A 45 -18.00 -13.12 -0.83
N VAL A 46 -18.97 -13.29 -1.74
CA VAL A 46 -19.48 -12.20 -2.58
C VAL A 46 -20.16 -11.11 -1.76
N VAL A 47 -20.90 -11.47 -0.70
CA VAL A 47 -21.50 -10.49 0.23
C VAL A 47 -20.42 -9.67 0.93
N ALA A 48 -19.41 -10.32 1.50
CA ALA A 48 -18.31 -9.64 2.17
C ALA A 48 -17.53 -8.75 1.20
N ARG A 49 -17.20 -9.27 0.01
CA ARG A 49 -16.50 -8.51 -1.03
C ARG A 49 -17.30 -7.29 -1.47
N ALA A 50 -18.60 -7.41 -1.68
CA ALA A 50 -19.44 -6.29 -2.11
C ALA A 50 -19.42 -5.14 -1.09
N LEU A 51 -19.48 -5.44 0.22
CA LEU A 51 -19.39 -4.40 1.26
C LEU A 51 -18.00 -3.78 1.36
N ILE A 52 -16.94 -4.60 1.31
CA ILE A 52 -15.57 -4.08 1.38
C ILE A 52 -15.26 -3.24 0.14
N ASP A 53 -15.59 -3.71 -1.06
CA ASP A 53 -15.44 -2.94 -2.30
C ASP A 53 -16.22 -1.62 -2.20
N PHE A 54 -17.46 -1.64 -1.67
CA PHE A 54 -18.25 -0.42 -1.43
C PHE A 54 -17.53 0.58 -0.52
N ILE A 55 -16.99 0.12 0.62
CA ILE A 55 -16.27 0.98 1.58
C ILE A 55 -15.08 1.66 0.91
N TYR A 56 -14.28 0.90 0.14
CA TYR A 56 -13.11 1.47 -0.55
C TYR A 56 -13.51 2.46 -1.64
N TYR A 57 -14.57 2.17 -2.41
CA TYR A 57 -15.05 3.13 -3.40
C TYR A 57 -15.60 4.41 -2.75
N ALA A 58 -16.27 4.32 -1.60
CA ALA A 58 -16.84 5.48 -0.91
C ALA A 58 -15.75 6.43 -0.38
N GLN A 59 -14.57 5.90 -0.07
CA GLN A 59 -13.40 6.68 0.38
C GLN A 59 -12.68 7.42 -0.75
N PHE A 60 -13.17 7.38 -1.99
CA PHE A 60 -12.53 8.12 -3.07
C PHE A 60 -12.74 9.63 -2.88
N GLN A 61 -11.64 10.37 -2.83
CA GLN A 61 -11.64 11.85 -2.78
C GLN A 61 -12.20 12.51 -4.06
N SER A 62 -12.42 11.72 -5.11
CA SER A 62 -13.06 12.19 -6.33
C SER A 62 -13.85 11.07 -6.99
N HIS A 63 -15.10 11.37 -7.33
CA HIS A 63 -16.00 10.44 -7.99
C HIS A 63 -16.26 10.82 -9.45
N THR A 64 -16.21 9.82 -10.31
CA THR A 64 -16.69 9.87 -11.70
C THR A 64 -17.97 9.04 -11.84
N SER A 65 -18.70 9.19 -12.95
CA SER A 65 -19.86 8.34 -13.26
C SER A 65 -19.53 6.85 -13.14
N LYS A 66 -18.35 6.43 -13.62
CA LYS A 66 -17.90 5.03 -13.55
C LYS A 66 -17.69 4.54 -12.12
N SER A 67 -17.15 5.38 -11.23
CA SER A 67 -16.98 5.01 -9.82
C SER A 67 -18.32 4.98 -9.07
N LEU A 68 -19.27 5.85 -9.44
CA LEU A 68 -20.64 5.82 -8.89
C LEU A 68 -21.39 4.56 -9.35
N ASP A 69 -21.26 4.18 -10.63
CA ASP A 69 -21.81 2.92 -11.14
C ASP A 69 -21.18 1.72 -10.42
N ALA A 70 -19.89 1.77 -10.10
CA ALA A 70 -19.22 0.72 -9.33
C ALA A 70 -19.77 0.62 -7.90
N LEU A 71 -20.00 1.75 -7.21
CA LEU A 71 -20.66 1.79 -5.90
C LEU A 71 -22.07 1.19 -5.96
N GLU A 72 -22.87 1.58 -6.95
CA GLU A 72 -24.23 1.07 -7.12
C GLU A 72 -24.23 -0.44 -7.38
N ASN A 73 -23.30 -0.92 -8.21
CA ASN A 73 -23.14 -2.35 -8.48
C ASN A 73 -22.72 -3.15 -7.24
N CYS A 74 -21.88 -2.57 -6.36
CA CYS A 74 -21.55 -3.18 -5.08
C CYS A 74 -22.81 -3.34 -4.21
N LEU A 75 -23.65 -2.31 -4.12
CA LEU A 75 -24.91 -2.41 -3.37
C LEU A 75 -25.88 -3.42 -3.96
N LYS A 76 -26.09 -3.40 -5.28
CA LYS A 76 -26.92 -4.40 -5.97
C LYS A 76 -26.44 -5.81 -5.67
N THR A 77 -25.13 -6.04 -5.76
CA THR A 77 -24.52 -7.35 -5.47
C THR A 77 -24.73 -7.76 -4.01
N PHE A 78 -24.53 -6.85 -3.05
CA PHE A 78 -24.78 -7.10 -1.63
C PHE A 78 -26.23 -7.50 -1.38
N HIS A 79 -27.19 -6.71 -1.87
CA HIS A 79 -28.61 -6.97 -1.66
C HIS A 79 -29.10 -8.27 -2.32
N GLN A 80 -28.55 -8.65 -3.47
CA GLN A 80 -28.87 -9.91 -4.14
C GLN A 80 -28.41 -11.15 -3.37
N HIS A 81 -27.32 -11.05 -2.60
CA HIS A 81 -26.69 -12.23 -1.99
C HIS A 81 -26.80 -12.28 -0.45
N LYS A 82 -27.11 -11.17 0.22
CA LYS A 82 -27.06 -11.06 1.70
C LYS A 82 -27.92 -12.09 2.44
N ASP A 83 -29.00 -12.55 1.84
CA ASP A 83 -29.92 -13.53 2.45
C ASP A 83 -29.24 -14.87 2.77
N ILE A 84 -28.09 -15.16 2.16
CA ILE A 84 -27.28 -16.32 2.55
C ILE A 84 -26.88 -16.28 4.03
N LEU A 85 -26.62 -15.09 4.58
CA LEU A 85 -26.22 -14.95 5.98
C LEU A 85 -27.40 -15.24 6.93
N ILE A 86 -28.64 -14.97 6.49
CA ILE A 86 -29.85 -15.36 7.23
C ILE A 86 -30.06 -16.86 7.13
N LYS A 87 -29.94 -17.44 5.94
CA LYS A 87 -30.07 -18.89 5.71
C LYS A 87 -29.06 -19.70 6.52
N LEU A 88 -27.86 -19.18 6.71
CA LEU A 88 -26.81 -19.79 7.53
C LEU A 88 -26.98 -19.52 9.04
N GLY A 89 -28.00 -18.75 9.45
CA GLY A 89 -28.25 -18.41 10.85
C GLY A 89 -27.20 -17.47 11.46
N VAL A 90 -26.41 -16.78 10.63
CA VAL A 90 -25.39 -15.83 11.09
C VAL A 90 -26.04 -14.56 11.62
N HIS A 91 -27.19 -14.17 11.05
CA HIS A 91 -27.93 -12.97 11.46
C HIS A 91 -29.43 -13.14 11.17
N GLU A 92 -30.30 -12.53 11.98
CA GLU A 92 -31.75 -12.68 11.83
C GLU A 92 -32.34 -11.79 10.72
N HIS A 93 -31.92 -10.52 10.66
CA HIS A 93 -32.41 -9.55 9.67
C HIS A 93 -31.37 -8.48 9.31
N PHE A 94 -31.56 -7.75 8.22
CA PHE A 94 -30.66 -6.64 7.83
C PHE A 94 -31.19 -5.23 8.14
N ASN A 95 -32.15 -5.11 9.06
CA ASN A 95 -32.68 -3.82 9.53
C ASN A 95 -31.67 -3.12 10.47
N ILE A 96 -30.49 -2.79 9.94
CA ILE A 96 -29.40 -2.15 10.67
C ILE A 96 -29.31 -0.71 10.17
N PRO A 97 -29.43 0.32 11.03
CA PRO A 97 -29.41 1.72 10.61
C PRO A 97 -28.20 2.08 9.74
N LYS A 98 -27.01 1.57 10.09
CA LYS A 98 -25.79 1.77 9.29
C LYS A 98 -25.89 1.18 7.88
N LEU A 99 -26.49 -0.01 7.71
CA LEU A 99 -26.70 -0.58 6.37
C LEU A 99 -27.78 0.15 5.58
N HIS A 100 -28.78 0.71 6.25
CA HIS A 100 -29.77 1.58 5.59
C HIS A 100 -29.14 2.89 5.11
N ALA A 101 -28.27 3.50 5.92
CA ALA A 101 -27.58 4.74 5.57
C ALA A 101 -26.78 4.62 4.26
N ILE A 102 -26.17 3.45 4.02
CA ILE A 102 -25.39 3.17 2.81
C ILE A 102 -26.20 3.37 1.52
N LEU A 103 -27.53 3.15 1.54
CA LEU A 103 -28.39 3.35 0.37
C LEU A 103 -28.41 4.81 -0.11
N HIS A 104 -28.12 5.76 0.77
CA HIS A 104 -28.17 7.19 0.47
C HIS A 104 -26.84 7.75 -0.03
N TYR A 105 -25.73 7.01 0.12
CA TYR A 105 -24.38 7.50 -0.19
C TYR A 105 -24.25 8.05 -1.60
N ILE A 106 -24.80 7.37 -2.62
CA ILE A 106 -24.67 7.82 -4.02
C ILE A 106 -25.34 9.18 -4.21
N ASN A 107 -26.56 9.34 -3.67
CA ASN A 107 -27.30 10.59 -3.76
C ASN A 107 -26.59 11.71 -2.98
N THR A 108 -26.08 11.39 -1.79
CA THR A 108 -25.31 12.34 -0.97
C THR A 108 -24.02 12.74 -1.66
N ILE A 109 -23.30 11.80 -2.28
CA ILE A 109 -22.07 12.09 -3.02
C ILE A 109 -22.35 13.02 -4.21
N GLN A 110 -23.43 12.77 -4.94
CA GLN A 110 -23.84 13.63 -6.05
C GLN A 110 -24.27 15.03 -5.60
N ALA A 111 -24.89 15.14 -4.42
CA ALA A 111 -25.41 16.40 -3.90
C ALA A 111 -24.36 17.25 -3.17
N LEU A 112 -23.45 16.63 -2.42
CA LEU A 112 -22.54 17.29 -1.47
C LEU A 112 -21.05 17.14 -1.81
N GLY A 113 -20.68 16.24 -2.72
CA GLY A 113 -19.27 15.90 -3.02
C GLY A 113 -18.83 14.60 -2.37
N SER A 114 -17.52 14.32 -2.39
CA SER A 114 -16.94 13.11 -1.76
C SER A 114 -17.17 13.08 -0.24
N THR A 115 -17.13 11.88 0.36
CA THR A 115 -17.53 11.69 1.76
C THR A 115 -16.60 12.32 2.78
N ASP A 116 -15.34 12.54 2.42
CA ASP A 116 -14.33 13.25 3.21
C ASP A 116 -14.73 14.71 3.51
N GLY A 117 -15.55 15.33 2.66
CA GLY A 117 -15.98 16.71 2.86
C GLY A 117 -17.04 16.92 3.94
N TYR A 118 -17.64 15.84 4.49
CA TYR A 118 -18.73 15.93 5.47
C TYR A 118 -18.75 14.76 6.47
N ASP A 119 -17.63 14.07 6.63
CA ASP A 119 -17.50 13.08 7.70
C ASP A 119 -17.28 13.75 9.07
N SER A 120 -17.22 12.94 10.11
CA SER A 120 -17.01 13.40 11.48
C SER A 120 -15.57 13.26 11.95
N GLU A 121 -14.62 12.83 11.09
CA GLU A 121 -13.23 12.60 11.51
C GLU A 121 -12.55 13.94 11.86
N SER A 122 -12.65 14.95 10.98
CA SER A 122 -12.12 16.31 11.25
C SER A 122 -12.67 16.93 12.56
N PRO A 123 -13.99 17.03 12.79
CA PRO A 123 -14.49 17.60 14.05
C PRO A 123 -14.15 16.76 15.29
N GLU A 124 -14.00 15.43 15.18
CA GLU A 124 -13.53 14.58 16.28
C GLU A 124 -12.07 14.87 16.63
N HIS A 125 -11.21 15.06 15.63
CA HIS A 125 -9.82 15.46 15.84
C HIS A 125 -9.71 16.84 16.49
N LEU A 126 -10.45 17.84 16.00
CA LEU A 126 -10.49 19.17 16.60
C LEU A 126 -10.94 19.12 18.07
N HIS A 127 -11.78 18.16 18.45
CA HIS A 127 -12.16 17.97 19.85
C HIS A 127 -11.02 17.43 20.72
N ILE A 128 -10.10 16.61 20.18
CA ILE A 128 -8.86 16.23 20.89
C ILE A 128 -8.03 17.48 21.14
N GLU A 129 -7.73 18.21 20.07
CA GLU A 129 -6.77 19.29 20.10
C GLU A 129 -7.29 20.51 20.88
N PHE A 130 -8.56 20.86 20.72
CA PHE A 130 -9.12 22.06 21.36
C PHE A 130 -9.78 21.80 22.71
N THR A 131 -10.29 20.58 22.92
CA THR A 131 -11.03 20.26 24.15
C THR A 131 -10.17 19.43 25.11
N LYS A 132 -9.62 18.29 24.68
CA LYS A 132 -8.88 17.40 25.59
C LYS A 132 -7.56 18.02 26.06
N GLU A 133 -6.73 18.50 25.14
CA GLU A 133 -5.45 19.12 25.50
C GLU A 133 -5.64 20.37 26.39
N GLY A 134 -6.59 21.23 26.02
CA GLY A 134 -6.96 22.39 26.83
C GLY A 134 -7.44 22.00 28.22
N TYR A 135 -8.25 20.94 28.34
CA TYR A 135 -8.70 20.42 29.63
C TYR A 135 -7.54 19.84 30.44
N HIS A 136 -6.62 19.10 29.80
CA HIS A 136 -5.42 18.56 30.44
C HIS A 136 -4.47 19.65 30.96
N ALA A 137 -4.37 20.78 30.24
CA ALA A 137 -3.58 21.94 30.64
C ALA A 137 -4.25 22.79 31.74
N SER A 138 -5.54 22.58 32.01
CA SER A 138 -6.28 23.29 33.06
C SER A 138 -6.06 22.69 34.45
N ASN A 139 -6.40 23.45 35.49
CA ASN A 139 -6.45 22.94 36.87
C ASN A 139 -7.73 22.14 37.18
N LYS A 140 -8.60 21.91 36.17
CA LYS A 140 -9.89 21.20 36.23
C LYS A 140 -10.97 21.84 37.11
N CYS A 141 -10.75 23.05 37.62
CA CYS A 141 -11.73 23.87 38.33
C CYS A 141 -12.10 25.06 37.45
N ASP A 142 -13.39 25.30 37.17
CA ASP A 142 -13.84 26.35 36.23
C ASP A 142 -13.05 26.33 34.91
N TYR A 143 -12.86 25.12 34.38
CA TYR A 143 -11.93 24.82 33.29
C TYR A 143 -12.27 25.51 31.97
N VAL A 144 -13.52 25.93 31.76
CA VAL A 144 -13.96 26.54 30.49
C VAL A 144 -13.20 27.83 30.19
N GLU A 145 -13.03 28.71 31.17
CA GLU A 145 -12.30 29.98 30.99
C GLU A 145 -10.81 29.72 30.76
N GLN A 146 -10.24 28.73 31.46
CA GLN A 146 -8.85 28.33 31.31
C GLN A 146 -8.57 27.71 29.93
N MET A 147 -9.50 26.88 29.43
CA MET A 147 -9.43 26.28 28.09
C MET A 147 -9.51 27.36 27.01
N ALA A 148 -10.43 28.32 27.14
CA ALA A 148 -10.54 29.43 26.20
C ALA A 148 -9.26 30.29 26.17
N LEU A 149 -8.70 30.60 27.34
CA LEU A 149 -7.44 31.35 27.43
C LEU A 149 -6.25 30.56 26.87
N TRP A 150 -6.23 29.24 27.09
CA TRP A 150 -5.21 28.35 26.54
C TRP A 150 -5.26 28.30 25.02
N LEU A 151 -6.46 28.20 24.43
CA LEU A 151 -6.68 28.25 22.98
C LEU A 151 -6.19 29.57 22.40
N GLN A 152 -6.59 30.69 22.99
CA GLN A 152 -6.18 32.03 22.54
C GLN A 152 -4.65 32.19 22.52
N ARG A 153 -3.95 31.61 23.51
CA ARG A 153 -2.48 31.62 23.55
C ARG A 153 -1.87 30.76 22.44
N ARG A 154 -2.44 29.58 22.17
CA ARG A 154 -1.98 28.69 21.09
C ARG A 154 -2.14 29.36 19.71
N GLU A 155 -3.30 29.95 19.46
CA GLU A 155 -3.57 30.70 18.22
C GLU A 155 -2.57 31.85 18.03
N ALA A 156 -2.30 32.64 19.08
CA ALA A 156 -1.33 33.73 19.02
C ALA A 156 0.10 33.24 18.69
N MET A 157 0.50 32.10 19.26
CA MET A 157 1.79 31.48 18.97
C MET A 157 1.87 30.97 17.52
N TRP A 158 0.82 30.33 17.02
CA TRP A 158 0.76 29.87 15.63
C TRP A 158 0.81 31.01 14.62
N ILE A 159 0.04 32.08 14.85
CA ILE A 159 0.08 33.29 14.01
C ILE A 159 1.50 33.88 14.00
N ARG A 160 2.14 33.96 15.17
CA ARG A 160 3.50 34.47 15.29
C ARG A 160 4.51 33.58 14.55
N GLU A 161 4.43 32.28 14.72
CA GLU A 161 5.30 31.30 14.05
C GLU A 161 5.14 31.37 12.53
N GLY A 162 3.89 31.37 12.02
CA GLY A 162 3.60 31.52 10.60
C GLY A 162 4.15 32.82 10.02
N TYR A 163 4.01 33.93 10.75
CA TYR A 163 4.61 35.21 10.36
C TYR A 163 6.15 35.15 10.29
N MET A 164 6.82 34.49 11.25
CA MET A 164 8.27 34.32 11.25
C MET A 164 8.76 33.46 10.08
N LEU A 165 8.03 32.39 9.74
CA LEU A 165 8.34 31.54 8.59
C LEU A 165 8.16 32.30 7.28
N TRP A 166 7.09 33.09 7.14
CA TRP A 166 6.86 33.95 5.98
C TRP A 166 7.99 34.96 5.77
N LEU A 167 8.46 35.61 6.84
CA LEU A 167 9.61 36.52 6.79
C LEU A 167 10.93 35.84 6.37
N SER A 168 11.07 34.54 6.62
CA SER A 168 12.28 33.78 6.30
C SER A 168 12.35 33.27 4.85
N GLU A 169 11.37 33.62 3.99
CA GLU A 169 11.18 33.11 2.62
C GLU A 169 11.14 31.57 2.52
N ASN A 170 10.95 30.89 3.65
CA ASN A 170 10.95 29.44 3.74
C ASN A 170 9.55 28.89 3.45
N MET A 171 9.05 29.18 2.25
CA MET A 171 7.70 28.82 1.77
C MET A 171 7.48 27.31 1.75
N GLU A 172 8.53 26.50 1.58
CA GLU A 172 8.44 25.03 1.64
C GLU A 172 8.04 24.53 3.03
N ASP A 173 8.54 25.15 4.10
CA ASP A 173 8.20 24.77 5.47
C ASP A 173 6.81 25.28 5.90
N LEU A 174 6.34 26.40 5.34
CA LEU A 174 4.95 26.86 5.50
C LEU A 174 3.95 25.89 4.86
N VAL A 175 4.17 25.52 3.59
CA VAL A 175 3.31 24.55 2.87
C VAL A 175 3.38 23.17 3.52
N ARG A 176 4.56 22.76 4.03
CA ARG A 176 4.65 21.54 4.85
C ARG A 176 3.84 21.65 6.13
N ARG A 177 3.78 22.81 6.79
CA ARG A 177 3.03 22.99 8.04
C ARG A 177 1.52 23.02 7.82
N GLU A 178 1.06 23.67 6.76
CA GLU A 178 -0.36 23.61 6.33
C GLU A 178 -0.75 22.15 6.05
N LYS A 179 0.07 21.43 5.26
CA LYS A 179 -0.07 19.98 5.06
C LYS A 179 0.18 19.12 6.32
N ILE A 180 0.71 19.68 7.41
CA ILE A 180 0.87 18.99 8.69
C ILE A 180 -0.33 19.28 9.58
N MET A 181 -0.92 20.47 9.57
CA MET A 181 -2.20 20.74 10.23
C MET A 181 -3.33 19.96 9.55
N ASP A 182 -3.43 20.01 8.22
CA ASP A 182 -4.38 19.22 7.42
C ASP A 182 -4.14 17.70 7.55
N ARG A 183 -2.94 17.28 7.98
CA ARG A 183 -2.60 15.86 8.23
C ARG A 183 -2.70 15.48 9.69
N TRP A 184 -2.56 16.44 10.60
CA TRP A 184 -2.82 16.25 12.02
C TRP A 184 -4.32 16.08 12.23
N GLU A 185 -5.19 16.67 11.38
CA GLU A 185 -6.62 16.33 11.29
C GLU A 185 -6.94 14.82 11.17
N TRP A 186 -5.98 13.97 10.82
CA TRP A 186 -6.17 12.52 10.59
C TRP A 186 -5.43 11.61 11.58
N LEU A 187 -4.79 12.11 12.65
CA LEU A 187 -3.96 11.28 13.53
C LEU A 187 -4.45 11.25 14.99
N ASP A 188 -4.93 10.09 15.43
CA ASP A 188 -5.07 9.78 16.85
C ASP A 188 -3.69 9.74 17.55
N GLU A 189 -3.61 10.15 18.82
CA GLU A 189 -2.35 10.17 19.62
C GLU A 189 -1.64 8.80 19.75
N GLU A 190 -2.30 7.70 19.39
CA GLU A 190 -1.70 6.36 19.34
C GLU A 190 -1.14 5.96 17.96
N ASP A 191 -1.43 6.73 16.91
CA ASP A 191 -1.06 6.45 15.53
C ASP A 191 0.27 7.10 15.12
N GLU A 192 1.11 6.31 14.44
CA GLU A 192 2.13 6.85 13.54
C GLU A 192 1.41 7.30 12.25
N PRO A 193 1.88 8.34 11.54
CA PRO A 193 1.25 8.80 10.31
C PRO A 193 1.11 7.66 9.29
N ASP A 194 -0.12 7.19 9.06
CA ASP A 194 -0.50 6.57 7.80
C ASP A 194 -0.34 7.66 6.73
N VAL A 195 0.63 7.47 5.84
CA VAL A 195 0.92 8.46 4.80
C VAL A 195 -0.05 8.24 3.67
N ASP A 196 -1.19 8.93 3.73
CA ASP A 196 -2.06 9.07 2.58
C ASP A 196 -1.41 9.94 1.50
N ASN A 197 -1.68 9.47 0.28
CA ASN A 197 -1.03 9.78 -0.97
C ASN A 197 -1.59 11.08 -1.56
N ASP A 198 -0.73 12.09 -1.71
CA ASP A 198 -1.04 13.32 -2.45
C ASP A 198 -1.34 12.96 -3.91
N GLY A 199 -2.56 13.27 -4.36
CA GLY A 199 -3.08 13.04 -5.71
C GLY A 199 -2.38 13.88 -6.77
N SER A 200 -1.06 13.70 -6.91
CA SER A 200 -0.31 14.28 -8.01
C SER A 200 -0.58 13.50 -9.30
N ALA A 201 -1.18 14.18 -10.26
CA ALA A 201 -1.34 13.72 -11.64
C ALA A 201 0.01 13.23 -12.19
N PRO A 202 0.03 12.24 -13.10
CA PRO A 202 1.26 11.61 -13.58
C PRO A 202 2.03 12.58 -14.49
N HIS A 203 2.80 13.48 -13.88
CA HIS A 203 3.91 14.13 -14.56
C HIS A 203 5.04 13.10 -14.67
N HIS A 204 5.40 12.74 -15.91
CA HIS A 204 6.50 11.86 -16.31
C HIS A 204 7.56 11.63 -15.21
N ALA A 205 7.33 10.59 -14.39
CA ALA A 205 8.08 10.38 -13.16
C ALA A 205 9.35 9.58 -13.42
N THR A 206 10.51 10.23 -13.27
CA THR A 206 11.74 9.52 -12.91
C THR A 206 11.52 8.92 -11.53
N LEU A 207 11.56 7.59 -11.40
CA LEU A 207 11.37 6.89 -10.11
C LEU A 207 12.45 7.34 -9.11
N THR A 208 12.06 8.12 -8.11
CA THR A 208 12.94 8.61 -7.03
C THR A 208 12.95 7.63 -5.86
N TYR A 209 14.09 7.50 -5.18
CA TYR A 209 14.25 6.60 -4.03
C TYR A 209 14.98 7.29 -2.87
N ASN A 210 14.65 6.90 -1.64
CA ASN A 210 15.34 7.31 -0.42
C ASN A 210 16.01 6.08 0.21
N ILE A 211 17.32 6.16 0.45
CA ILE A 211 18.09 5.10 1.12
C ILE A 211 18.91 5.71 2.24
N ALA A 212 19.13 4.94 3.31
CA ALA A 212 19.96 5.39 4.42
C ALA A 212 21.36 5.76 3.92
N LYS A 213 21.94 6.85 4.43
CA LYS A 213 23.28 7.31 4.01
C LYS A 213 24.40 6.29 4.34
N ARG A 214 24.16 5.39 5.30
CA ARG A 214 25.10 4.34 5.70
C ARG A 214 24.39 3.00 5.78
N ALA A 215 25.03 1.96 5.27
CA ALA A 215 24.57 0.59 5.40
C ALA A 215 24.67 0.16 6.89
N PRO A 216 23.58 -0.33 7.50
CA PRO A 216 23.60 -0.82 8.88
C PRO A 216 24.23 -2.22 9.01
N PHE A 217 24.29 -3.00 7.93
CA PHE A 217 24.98 -4.28 7.90
C PHE A 217 26.23 -4.15 7.02
N CYS A 218 27.39 -4.01 7.64
CA CYS A 218 28.64 -3.88 6.91
C CYS A 218 29.33 -5.24 6.76
N ASN A 219 30.06 -5.41 5.66
CA ASN A 219 30.94 -6.55 5.43
C ASN A 219 30.25 -7.92 5.52
N VAL A 220 29.05 -8.04 4.94
CA VAL A 220 28.27 -9.28 4.92
C VAL A 220 28.82 -10.21 3.86
N SER A 221 29.24 -11.41 4.24
CA SER A 221 29.78 -12.40 3.31
C SER A 221 28.70 -12.94 2.35
N VAL A 222 29.12 -13.47 1.20
CA VAL A 222 28.21 -14.16 0.27
C VAL A 222 27.56 -15.40 0.92
N GLU A 223 28.26 -16.07 1.83
CA GLU A 223 27.71 -17.18 2.61
C GLU A 223 26.61 -16.72 3.56
N ASP A 224 26.81 -15.57 4.24
CA ASP A 224 25.78 -14.95 5.08
C ASP A 224 24.58 -14.45 4.27
N LEU A 225 24.81 -13.93 3.06
CA LEU A 225 23.75 -13.56 2.12
C LEU A 225 22.88 -14.76 1.74
N ALA A 226 23.49 -15.91 1.49
CA ALA A 226 22.76 -17.14 1.17
C ALA A 226 22.00 -17.70 2.37
N THR A 227 22.63 -17.76 3.54
CA THR A 227 22.09 -18.40 4.75
C THR A 227 21.09 -17.54 5.51
N ASN A 228 21.43 -16.27 5.78
CA ASN A 228 20.62 -15.37 6.60
C ASN A 228 19.61 -14.56 5.79
N PHE A 229 19.97 -14.15 4.57
CA PHE A 229 19.10 -13.35 3.70
C PHE A 229 18.37 -14.19 2.64
N GLY A 230 18.75 -15.46 2.46
CA GLY A 230 18.13 -16.37 1.50
C GLY A 230 18.54 -16.13 0.04
N ALA A 231 19.58 -15.31 -0.21
CA ALA A 231 20.04 -14.94 -1.54
C ALA A 231 20.96 -16.02 -2.14
N THR A 232 20.43 -17.22 -2.38
CA THR A 232 21.22 -18.39 -2.79
C THR A 232 21.84 -18.25 -4.18
N GLU A 233 21.23 -17.47 -5.08
CA GLU A 233 21.69 -17.25 -6.45
C GLU A 233 22.32 -15.85 -6.62
N PHE A 234 22.90 -15.28 -5.55
CA PHE A 234 23.45 -13.93 -5.58
C PHE A 234 24.61 -13.77 -6.59
N ILE A 235 25.59 -14.69 -6.56
CA ILE A 235 26.76 -14.62 -7.45
C ILE A 235 26.36 -14.74 -8.93
N PRO A 236 25.59 -15.75 -9.37
CA PRO A 236 25.14 -15.81 -10.76
C PRO A 236 24.39 -14.56 -11.20
N ALA A 237 23.51 -14.03 -10.35
CA ALA A 237 22.74 -12.82 -10.65
C ALA A 237 23.63 -11.57 -10.77
N LEU A 238 24.67 -11.45 -9.94
CA LEU A 238 25.64 -10.36 -10.01
C LEU A 238 26.51 -10.47 -11.26
N THR A 239 27.00 -11.66 -11.60
CA THR A 239 27.77 -11.88 -12.83
C THR A 239 26.97 -11.50 -14.07
N THR A 240 25.70 -11.94 -14.17
CA THR A 240 24.82 -11.55 -15.28
C THR A 240 24.63 -10.03 -15.34
N PHE A 241 24.38 -9.38 -14.20
CA PHE A 241 24.22 -7.93 -14.15
C PHE A 241 25.47 -7.17 -14.61
N LEU A 242 26.65 -7.61 -14.15
CA LEU A 242 27.94 -7.01 -14.54
C LEU A 242 28.20 -7.17 -16.03
N HIS A 243 28.00 -8.36 -16.61
CA HIS A 243 28.17 -8.55 -18.06
C HIS A 243 27.22 -7.69 -18.91
N GLU A 244 25.99 -7.46 -18.45
CA GLU A 244 25.02 -6.65 -19.18
C GLU A 244 25.28 -5.13 -19.08
N HIS A 245 25.72 -4.64 -17.91
CA HIS A 245 25.77 -3.20 -17.62
C HIS A 245 27.19 -2.64 -17.51
N ILE A 246 28.19 -3.48 -17.23
CA ILE A 246 29.60 -3.11 -17.06
C ILE A 246 30.48 -4.22 -17.71
N PRO A 247 30.47 -4.33 -19.05
CA PRO A 247 31.20 -5.39 -19.75
C PRO A 247 32.73 -5.33 -19.54
N ASP A 248 33.27 -4.16 -19.14
CA ASP A 248 34.68 -3.94 -18.83
C ASP A 248 35.02 -4.22 -17.34
N SER A 249 34.19 -4.97 -16.61
CA SER A 249 34.43 -5.23 -15.19
C SER A 249 35.76 -5.98 -14.99
N PRO A 250 36.66 -5.50 -14.11
CA PRO A 250 38.01 -6.05 -14.00
C PRO A 250 38.10 -7.38 -13.24
N VAL A 251 37.04 -7.76 -12.50
CA VAL A 251 37.04 -8.90 -11.57
C VAL A 251 35.68 -9.59 -11.60
N GLU A 252 35.69 -10.93 -11.62
CA GLU A 252 34.46 -11.73 -11.46
C GLU A 252 34.12 -11.90 -9.96
N PRO A 253 32.83 -11.83 -9.59
CA PRO A 253 32.42 -11.98 -8.19
C PRO A 253 32.60 -13.43 -7.72
N GLY A 254 33.17 -13.60 -6.53
CA GLY A 254 33.48 -14.87 -5.90
C GLY A 254 32.79 -15.09 -4.55
N PRO A 255 32.84 -16.31 -4.00
CA PRO A 255 32.17 -16.66 -2.75
C PRO A 255 32.79 -16.02 -1.48
N HIS A 256 33.99 -15.44 -1.61
CA HIS A 256 34.69 -14.78 -0.50
C HIS A 256 34.49 -13.27 -0.47
N ASP A 257 33.70 -12.72 -1.40
CA ASP A 257 33.38 -11.31 -1.41
C ASP A 257 32.43 -10.94 -0.27
N SER A 258 32.45 -9.66 0.07
CA SER A 258 31.68 -9.07 1.14
C SER A 258 30.97 -7.81 0.66
N PHE A 259 29.73 -7.64 1.10
CA PHE A 259 28.87 -6.54 0.66
C PHE A 259 28.28 -5.79 1.85
N ASP A 260 28.17 -4.47 1.70
CA ASP A 260 27.46 -3.62 2.65
C ASP A 260 25.97 -3.57 2.28
N LEU A 261 25.11 -4.02 3.19
CA LEU A 261 23.68 -4.16 2.96
C LEU A 261 22.87 -3.07 3.68
N PHE A 262 21.92 -2.52 2.95
CA PHE A 262 20.92 -1.60 3.47
C PHE A 262 19.72 -2.35 4.05
N LYS A 263 19.08 -1.76 5.06
CA LYS A 263 17.75 -2.22 5.50
C LYS A 263 16.79 -2.10 4.30
N GLN A 264 16.01 -3.15 4.08
CA GLN A 264 15.04 -3.26 2.99
C GLN A 264 14.00 -2.14 3.11
N CYS A 265 14.20 -1.04 2.39
CA CYS A 265 13.24 0.06 2.32
C CYS A 265 12.79 0.17 0.87
N ILE A 266 11.54 -0.21 0.61
CA ILE A 266 10.95 -0.10 -0.73
C ILE A 266 9.63 0.63 -0.61
N ARG A 267 9.72 1.95 -0.37
CA ARG A 267 8.93 3.00 -1.04
C ARG A 267 9.48 4.36 -0.57
N ALA A 268 9.63 5.29 -1.52
CA ALA A 268 9.89 6.69 -1.24
C ALA A 268 8.62 7.34 -0.66
N ILE A 269 8.58 7.45 0.67
CA ILE A 269 7.73 8.34 1.47
C ILE A 269 8.62 8.76 2.65
N PRO A 270 8.66 10.05 3.07
CA PRO A 270 9.74 10.52 3.94
C PRO A 270 9.79 9.75 5.27
N GLU A 271 11.02 9.47 5.68
CA GLU A 271 11.36 8.88 6.98
C GLU A 271 10.66 9.66 8.11
N VAL A 272 9.80 8.98 8.89
CA VAL A 272 9.33 9.51 10.16
C VAL A 272 10.55 9.56 11.07
N LYS A 273 11.06 10.77 11.32
CA LYS A 273 12.17 10.98 12.24
C LYS A 273 11.76 10.50 13.64
N ALA A 274 12.70 9.88 14.35
CA ALA A 274 12.52 9.46 15.73
C ALA A 274 12.04 10.64 16.60
N ASN A 275 10.79 10.59 17.05
CA ASN A 275 10.29 11.54 18.02
C ASN A 275 10.55 11.01 19.44
N GLY A 276 11.70 11.45 20.00
CA GLY A 276 12.04 11.47 21.42
C GLY A 276 12.12 10.14 22.18
N ARG A 277 11.09 9.28 22.15
CA ARG A 277 10.95 8.09 23.03
C ARG A 277 10.59 6.78 22.31
N LYS A 278 10.29 6.79 21.01
CA LYS A 278 10.11 5.55 20.22
C LYS A 278 11.34 5.30 19.34
N ALA A 279 11.87 4.07 19.37
CA ALA A 279 12.88 3.64 18.42
C ALA A 279 12.24 3.58 17.03
N GLY A 280 12.88 4.18 16.01
CA GLY A 280 12.37 4.17 14.64
C GLY A 280 12.15 2.73 14.16
N VAL A 281 10.90 2.40 13.81
CA VAL A 281 10.54 1.09 13.27
C VAL A 281 10.80 1.13 11.77
N ALA A 282 11.75 0.33 11.30
CA ALA A 282 12.03 0.23 9.88
C ALA A 282 10.81 -0.36 9.15
N ALA A 283 10.34 0.34 8.12
CA ALA A 283 9.39 -0.21 7.15
C ALA A 283 10.09 -1.29 6.31
N VAL A 284 10.08 -2.52 6.82
CA VAL A 284 10.60 -3.71 6.12
C VAL A 284 9.57 -4.18 5.10
N PHE A 285 9.70 -3.71 3.86
CA PHE A 285 8.99 -4.30 2.73
C PHE A 285 9.88 -5.38 2.11
N ASN A 286 9.51 -6.65 2.30
CA ASN A 286 10.19 -7.76 1.63
C ASN A 286 9.71 -7.91 0.19
N THR A 287 8.62 -7.26 -0.22
CA THR A 287 7.95 -7.49 -1.50
C THR A 287 7.65 -6.17 -2.21
N ALA A 288 7.88 -6.16 -3.53
CA ALA A 288 7.75 -4.98 -4.37
C ALA A 288 7.23 -5.32 -5.77
N LEU A 289 6.60 -4.34 -6.42
CA LEU A 289 6.35 -4.37 -7.85
C LEU A 289 7.54 -3.74 -8.58
N VAL A 290 8.06 -4.47 -9.56
CA VAL A 290 9.26 -4.09 -10.32
C VAL A 290 8.87 -3.92 -11.77
N VAL A 291 9.39 -2.86 -12.40
CA VAL A 291 9.24 -2.61 -13.83
C VAL A 291 10.15 -3.55 -14.62
N GLU A 292 9.58 -4.44 -15.43
CA GLU A 292 10.39 -5.33 -16.29
C GLU A 292 11.01 -4.54 -17.46
N ASN A 293 10.16 -3.79 -18.19
CA ASN A 293 10.57 -2.98 -19.34
C ASN A 293 10.17 -1.52 -19.15
N ALA A 294 11.17 -0.64 -19.10
CA ALA A 294 10.95 0.79 -18.93
C ALA A 294 10.17 1.40 -20.11
N THR A 295 10.41 0.91 -21.32
CA THR A 295 9.69 1.35 -22.54
C THR A 295 8.21 1.00 -22.48
N ASP A 296 7.88 -0.23 -22.08
CA ASP A 296 6.50 -0.71 -21.99
C ASP A 296 5.77 -0.04 -20.84
N TYR A 297 6.48 0.24 -19.73
CA TYR A 297 5.94 1.01 -18.62
C TYR A 297 5.61 2.45 -19.01
N GLN A 298 6.46 3.09 -19.83
CA GLN A 298 6.22 4.45 -20.32
C GLN A 298 5.12 4.52 -21.39
N GLN A 299 4.95 3.48 -22.21
CA GLN A 299 3.98 3.46 -23.32
C GLN A 299 2.61 2.90 -22.94
N ALA A 300 2.58 1.75 -22.28
CA ALA A 300 1.33 1.07 -21.91
C ALA A 300 0.81 1.54 -20.55
N GLY A 301 1.72 1.91 -19.64
CA GLY A 301 1.38 2.26 -18.25
C GLY A 301 0.70 1.11 -17.49
N GLY A 302 0.54 1.29 -16.19
CA GLY A 302 -0.24 0.38 -15.35
C GLY A 302 0.44 -0.95 -15.04
N ILE A 303 -0.38 -1.94 -14.70
CA ILE A 303 0.05 -3.18 -14.02
C ILE A 303 0.67 -4.20 -14.97
N ALA A 304 0.39 -4.09 -16.27
CA ALA A 304 0.82 -5.07 -17.27
C ALA A 304 2.35 -5.11 -17.46
N SER A 305 3.05 -4.02 -17.15
CA SER A 305 4.51 -3.90 -17.20
C SER A 305 5.18 -4.07 -15.82
N LEU A 306 4.39 -4.41 -14.80
CA LEU A 306 4.84 -4.64 -13.43
C LEU A 306 4.82 -6.12 -13.10
N ARG A 307 5.83 -6.55 -12.34
CA ARG A 307 5.91 -7.90 -11.81
C ARG A 307 6.26 -7.90 -10.34
N ALA A 308 5.58 -8.75 -9.58
CA ALA A 308 5.88 -8.91 -8.17
C ALA A 308 7.22 -9.62 -7.96
N ALA A 309 8.02 -9.09 -7.05
CA ALA A 309 9.29 -9.68 -6.62
C ALA A 309 9.44 -9.59 -5.10
N GLN A 310 10.22 -10.51 -4.54
CA GLN A 310 10.69 -10.42 -3.17
C GLN A 310 12.11 -9.86 -3.16
N VAL A 311 12.36 -8.80 -2.40
CA VAL A 311 13.70 -8.23 -2.25
C VAL A 311 14.38 -8.88 -1.06
N ARG A 312 15.57 -9.46 -1.27
CA ARG A 312 16.36 -10.07 -0.18
C ARG A 312 17.44 -9.15 0.32
N ALA A 313 18.08 -8.41 -0.57
CA ALA A 313 19.22 -7.56 -0.24
C ALA A 313 19.21 -6.30 -1.09
N ILE A 314 19.65 -5.18 -0.50
CA ILE A 314 19.91 -3.92 -1.19
C ILE A 314 21.36 -3.54 -0.84
N PHE A 315 22.17 -3.19 -1.84
CA PHE A 315 23.60 -2.94 -1.67
C PHE A 315 24.11 -1.90 -2.66
N MET A 316 25.25 -1.27 -2.36
CA MET A 316 26.00 -0.49 -3.35
C MET A 316 27.00 -1.41 -4.02
N LEU A 317 27.21 -1.24 -5.34
CA LEU A 317 28.22 -2.00 -6.05
C LEU A 317 29.61 -1.67 -5.48
N PRO A 318 30.37 -2.66 -4.98
CA PRO A 318 31.72 -2.41 -4.49
C PRO A 318 32.64 -1.87 -5.60
N PRO A 319 33.54 -0.92 -5.31
CA PRO A 319 34.39 -0.29 -6.32
C PRO A 319 35.24 -1.27 -7.13
N GLN A 320 35.55 -2.45 -6.57
CA GLN A 320 36.32 -3.50 -7.25
C GLN A 320 35.63 -4.06 -8.51
N PHE A 321 34.30 -3.96 -8.61
CA PHE A 321 33.52 -4.45 -9.76
C PHE A 321 33.18 -3.33 -10.76
N GLY A 322 33.58 -2.09 -10.46
CA GLY A 322 33.26 -0.90 -11.24
C GLY A 322 32.41 0.11 -10.46
N SER A 323 31.83 1.06 -11.19
CA SER A 323 30.99 2.12 -10.62
C SER A 323 29.62 2.12 -11.28
N TYR A 324 28.56 2.09 -10.49
CA TYR A 324 27.18 2.19 -10.96
C TYR A 324 26.43 3.29 -10.18
N PRO A 325 25.64 4.15 -10.84
CA PRO A 325 25.08 5.35 -10.22
C PRO A 325 23.97 5.10 -9.20
N HIS A 326 23.34 3.91 -9.23
CA HIS A 326 22.23 3.58 -8.35
C HIS A 326 22.54 2.39 -7.43
N PRO A 327 21.96 2.35 -6.22
CA PRO A 327 21.94 1.13 -5.42
C PRO A 327 21.28 -0.02 -6.19
N LEU A 328 21.74 -1.22 -5.91
CA LEU A 328 21.28 -2.46 -6.52
C LEU A 328 20.44 -3.25 -5.51
N ALA A 329 19.42 -3.95 -6.00
CA ALA A 329 18.57 -4.82 -5.22
C ALA A 329 18.63 -6.25 -5.80
N TYR A 330 18.96 -7.22 -4.95
CA TYR A 330 18.78 -8.63 -5.27
C TYR A 330 17.33 -9.01 -5.02
N ILE A 331 16.67 -9.49 -6.07
CA ILE A 331 15.25 -9.81 -6.06
C ILE A 331 15.00 -11.23 -6.54
N GLU A 332 13.97 -11.87 -5.98
CA GLU A 332 13.43 -13.14 -6.44
C GLU A 332 12.05 -12.91 -7.05
N TRP A 333 11.86 -13.37 -8.28
CA TRP A 333 10.62 -13.15 -9.01
C TRP A 333 9.47 -14.03 -8.50
N PHE A 334 8.27 -13.46 -8.49
CA PHE A 334 7.04 -14.23 -8.59
C PHE A 334 6.64 -14.43 -10.05
N THR A 335 5.63 -15.23 -10.33
CA THR A 335 5.07 -15.38 -11.68
C THR A 335 4.47 -14.06 -12.17
N PRO A 336 4.47 -13.80 -13.49
CA PRO A 336 3.83 -12.60 -14.06
C PRO A 336 2.38 -12.44 -13.61
N LEU A 337 1.92 -11.18 -13.53
CA LEU A 337 0.55 -10.87 -13.13
C LEU A 337 -0.42 -11.25 -14.26
N GLY A 338 -1.08 -12.39 -14.11
CA GLY A 338 -2.15 -12.85 -15.00
C GLY A 338 -3.49 -12.16 -14.73
N GLN A 339 -4.56 -12.64 -15.35
CA GLN A 339 -5.91 -12.14 -15.05
C GLN A 339 -6.28 -12.39 -13.58
N PRO A 340 -7.01 -11.45 -12.93
CA PRO A 340 -7.53 -11.66 -11.58
C PRO A 340 -8.38 -12.94 -11.49
N GLU A 341 -8.27 -13.66 -10.38
CA GLU A 341 -9.10 -14.84 -10.14
C GLU A 341 -10.58 -14.43 -10.05
N ALA A 342 -11.44 -14.99 -10.91
CA ALA A 342 -12.84 -14.56 -11.04
C ALA A 342 -13.62 -14.50 -9.70
N ARG A 343 -13.31 -15.39 -8.76
CA ARG A 343 -13.99 -15.47 -7.46
C ARG A 343 -13.59 -14.33 -6.52
N THR A 344 -12.29 -14.06 -6.41
CA THR A 344 -11.75 -13.09 -5.45
C THR A 344 -11.54 -11.70 -6.06
N GLY A 345 -11.39 -11.65 -7.37
CA GLY A 345 -10.97 -10.50 -8.15
C GLY A 345 -9.54 -10.03 -7.80
N MET A 346 -8.73 -10.87 -7.15
CA MET A 346 -7.33 -10.57 -6.83
C MET A 346 -6.40 -11.32 -7.79
N HIS A 347 -5.24 -10.72 -8.10
CA HIS A 347 -4.21 -11.41 -8.88
C HIS A 347 -3.56 -12.50 -8.04
N VAL A 348 -3.37 -13.67 -8.63
CA VAL A 348 -2.70 -14.80 -7.99
C VAL A 348 -1.30 -14.95 -8.56
N VAL A 349 -0.32 -15.02 -7.68
CA VAL A 349 1.08 -15.24 -8.03
C VAL A 349 1.65 -16.44 -7.28
N SER A 350 2.67 -17.06 -7.86
CA SER A 350 3.47 -18.10 -7.21
C SER A 350 4.95 -17.79 -7.41
N ARG A 351 5.83 -18.45 -6.69
CA ARG A 351 7.27 -18.21 -6.87
C ARG A 351 7.71 -18.65 -8.27
N SER A 352 8.47 -17.81 -8.94
CA SER A 352 9.07 -18.13 -10.24
C SER A 352 10.30 -19.00 -10.02
N THR A 353 10.38 -20.12 -10.73
CA THR A 353 11.51 -21.05 -10.66
C THR A 353 11.99 -21.41 -12.06
N HIS A 354 13.30 -21.43 -12.25
CA HIS A 354 13.95 -21.85 -13.49
C HIS A 354 14.88 -23.03 -13.17
N HIS A 355 14.73 -24.16 -13.85
CA HIS A 355 15.49 -25.39 -13.58
C HIS A 355 15.49 -25.80 -12.09
N SER A 356 14.34 -25.70 -11.42
CA SER A 356 14.16 -25.95 -9.98
C SER A 356 14.92 -25.02 -9.02
N ARG A 357 15.55 -23.95 -9.53
CA ARG A 357 16.16 -22.88 -8.74
C ARG A 357 15.28 -21.64 -8.72
N ARG A 358 15.48 -20.77 -7.72
CA ARG A 358 14.77 -19.48 -7.64
C ARG A 358 15.16 -18.62 -8.85
N ASN A 359 14.16 -18.06 -9.53
CA ASN A 359 14.42 -17.08 -10.58
C ASN A 359 14.76 -15.75 -9.90
N ALA A 360 16.04 -15.47 -9.76
CA ALA A 360 16.55 -14.30 -9.07
C ALA A 360 17.45 -13.47 -10.00
N ILE A 361 17.39 -12.16 -9.85
CA ILE A 361 18.19 -11.21 -10.61
C ILE A 361 18.62 -10.04 -9.72
N ILE A 362 19.58 -9.27 -10.19
CA ILE A 362 19.93 -7.99 -9.59
C ILE A 362 19.39 -6.88 -10.48
N VAL A 363 18.66 -5.94 -9.87
CA VAL A 363 18.13 -4.77 -10.56
C VAL A 363 18.54 -3.48 -9.85
N PRO A 364 18.72 -2.39 -10.58
CA PRO A 364 18.81 -1.06 -9.99
C PRO A 364 17.54 -0.72 -9.20
N ILE A 365 17.69 -0.05 -8.06
CA ILE A 365 16.57 0.27 -7.17
C ILE A 365 15.52 1.19 -7.84
N ASN A 366 15.93 1.98 -8.84
CA ASN A 366 15.04 2.84 -9.62
C ASN A 366 14.07 2.05 -10.53
N ARG A 367 14.19 0.71 -10.61
CA ARG A 367 13.17 -0.17 -11.23
C ARG A 367 12.09 -0.63 -10.27
N LEU A 368 12.28 -0.44 -8.96
CA LEU A 368 11.26 -0.75 -7.96
C LEU A 368 10.19 0.34 -7.98
N ALA A 369 9.00 0.00 -8.49
CA ALA A 369 7.90 0.96 -8.62
C ALA A 369 7.26 1.27 -7.26
N ARG A 370 6.94 0.23 -6.47
CA ARG A 370 6.35 0.37 -5.14
C ARG A 370 6.50 -0.88 -4.29
N GLY A 371 6.56 -0.71 -2.97
CA GLY A 371 6.33 -1.77 -2.01
C GLY A 371 4.91 -2.33 -2.16
N TYR A 372 4.76 -3.63 -1.89
CA TYR A 372 3.50 -4.32 -2.12
C TYR A 372 3.27 -5.44 -1.11
N HIS A 373 2.02 -5.69 -0.68
CA HIS A 373 1.67 -6.75 0.26
C HIS A 373 1.16 -8.03 -0.43
N LEU A 374 1.76 -9.19 -0.09
CA LEU A 374 1.32 -10.50 -0.54
C LEU A 374 0.64 -11.29 0.59
N MET A 375 -0.59 -11.74 0.33
CA MET A 375 -1.34 -12.61 1.23
C MET A 375 -1.23 -14.06 0.79
N ALA A 376 -0.81 -14.97 1.65
CA ALA A 376 -0.81 -16.39 1.30
C ALA A 376 -2.24 -16.88 1.02
N LYS A 377 -2.40 -17.59 -0.09
CA LYS A 377 -3.67 -18.20 -0.47
C LYS A 377 -3.95 -19.38 0.44
N CYS A 378 -4.83 -19.17 1.41
CA CYS A 378 -5.31 -20.23 2.30
C CYS A 378 -6.33 -21.10 1.56
N ARG A 379 -6.34 -22.41 1.86
CA ARG A 379 -7.45 -23.30 1.51
C ARG A 379 -8.45 -23.33 2.68
N ALA A 380 -9.38 -24.29 2.68
CA ALA A 380 -10.36 -24.48 3.74
C ALA A 380 -9.75 -24.56 5.16
N GLN A 381 -8.50 -25.00 5.27
CA GLN A 381 -7.74 -24.93 6.52
C GLN A 381 -6.53 -24.01 6.35
N ILE A 382 -6.39 -23.09 7.29
CA ILE A 382 -5.22 -22.22 7.41
C ILE A 382 -4.12 -23.01 8.11
N GLU A 383 -2.94 -23.10 7.49
CA GLU A 383 -1.78 -23.74 8.10
C GLU A 383 -1.28 -22.92 9.29
N ARG A 384 -1.47 -23.45 10.51
CA ARG A 384 -1.06 -22.79 11.78
C ARG A 384 0.45 -22.62 11.96
N THR A 385 1.25 -23.27 11.10
CA THR A 385 2.71 -23.20 11.16
C THR A 385 3.26 -22.00 10.37
N TRP A 386 2.39 -21.24 9.69
CA TRP A 386 2.77 -20.03 8.98
C TRP A 386 2.95 -18.86 9.94
N THR A 387 4.07 -18.17 9.80
CA THR A 387 4.42 -16.94 10.50
C THR A 387 4.70 -15.85 9.47
N SER A 388 4.72 -14.59 9.90
CA SER A 388 5.09 -13.45 9.04
C SER A 388 6.45 -13.62 8.37
N HIS A 389 7.37 -14.35 9.02
CA HIS A 389 8.73 -14.58 8.54
C HIS A 389 8.85 -15.75 7.56
N ASN A 390 8.04 -16.80 7.70
CA ASN A 390 8.20 -18.02 6.89
C ASN A 390 7.15 -18.17 5.78
N VAL A 391 6.05 -17.42 5.83
CA VAL A 391 4.90 -17.64 4.94
C VAL A 391 5.25 -17.43 3.48
N LEU A 392 6.14 -16.48 3.16
CA LEU A 392 6.62 -16.27 1.80
C LEU A 392 7.43 -17.46 1.30
N GLU A 393 8.11 -18.22 2.16
CA GLU A 393 8.84 -19.42 1.77
C GLU A 393 7.96 -20.66 1.66
N ARG A 394 6.97 -20.78 2.54
CA ARG A 394 6.18 -22.01 2.70
C ARG A 394 4.93 -22.04 1.85
N ALA A 395 4.27 -20.90 1.64
CA ALA A 395 3.05 -20.87 0.84
C ALA A 395 3.38 -21.00 -0.65
N LYS A 396 2.58 -21.79 -1.36
CA LYS A 396 2.76 -22.04 -2.80
C LYS A 396 2.19 -20.92 -3.68
N TYR A 397 1.09 -20.32 -3.24
CA TYR A 397 0.36 -19.29 -3.98
C TYR A 397 0.06 -18.10 -3.07
N PHE A 398 0.04 -16.91 -3.66
CA PHE A 398 -0.20 -15.65 -2.98
C PHE A 398 -1.23 -14.83 -3.75
N TYR A 399 -2.07 -14.13 -3.02
CA TYR A 399 -2.89 -13.05 -3.52
C TYR A 399 -2.12 -11.74 -3.43
N LEU A 400 -2.13 -10.99 -4.53
CA LEU A 400 -1.74 -9.59 -4.56
C LEU A 400 -2.84 -8.79 -3.85
N ASN A 401 -2.54 -8.26 -2.65
CA ASN A 401 -3.54 -7.58 -1.81
C ASN A 401 -4.01 -6.25 -2.41
N SER A 402 -5.16 -6.23 -3.07
CA SER A 402 -5.74 -5.00 -3.61
C SER A 402 -6.24 -4.01 -2.56
N TYR A 403 -6.35 -4.42 -1.30
CA TYR A 403 -7.01 -3.66 -0.23
C TYR A 403 -6.00 -3.05 0.76
N ILE A 404 -4.70 -3.06 0.45
CA ILE A 404 -3.71 -2.55 1.42
C ILE A 404 -3.81 -1.02 1.62
N ASP A 405 -4.09 -0.30 0.54
CA ASP A 405 -4.30 1.15 0.51
C ASP A 405 -5.26 1.51 -0.65
N ILE A 406 -5.85 2.71 -0.59
CA ILE A 406 -6.83 3.19 -1.59
C ILE A 406 -6.20 3.29 -2.98
N ASP A 407 -4.94 3.71 -3.11
CA ASP A 407 -4.25 3.80 -4.40
C ASP A 407 -4.10 2.43 -5.06
N THR A 408 -3.76 1.43 -4.26
CA THR A 408 -3.62 0.05 -4.72
C THR A 408 -4.95 -0.48 -5.20
N PHE A 409 -6.01 -0.21 -4.44
CA PHE A 409 -7.36 -0.60 -4.82
C PHE A 409 -7.76 0.08 -6.13
N SER A 410 -7.53 1.39 -6.26
CA SER A 410 -7.88 2.14 -7.48
C SER A 410 -7.11 1.63 -8.69
N VAL A 411 -5.81 1.35 -8.57
CA VAL A 411 -4.98 0.83 -9.67
C VAL A 411 -5.40 -0.58 -10.08
N LEU A 412 -5.49 -1.51 -9.13
CA LEU A 412 -5.71 -2.93 -9.41
C LEU A 412 -7.16 -3.31 -9.70
N LYS A 413 -8.13 -2.68 -9.06
CA LYS A 413 -9.54 -3.02 -9.20
C LYS A 413 -10.26 -2.06 -10.12
N TYR A 414 -10.11 -0.76 -9.90
CA TYR A 414 -10.90 0.22 -10.64
C TYR A 414 -10.34 0.48 -12.04
N LEU A 415 -9.07 0.91 -12.14
CA LEU A 415 -8.48 1.28 -13.42
C LEU A 415 -8.37 0.08 -14.37
N ALA A 416 -8.03 -1.11 -13.86
CA ALA A 416 -7.99 -2.34 -14.65
C ALA A 416 -9.33 -2.71 -15.33
N ILE A 417 -10.47 -2.37 -14.70
CA ILE A 417 -11.81 -2.57 -15.30
C ILE A 417 -12.10 -1.46 -16.33
N THR A 418 -11.68 -0.22 -16.06
CA THR A 418 -12.00 0.93 -16.92
C THR A 418 -11.12 1.10 -18.16
N THR A 419 -9.91 0.50 -18.19
CA THR A 419 -9.00 0.50 -19.35
C THR A 419 -9.25 -0.69 -20.29
N HIS A 420 -9.98 -1.71 -19.85
CA HIS A 420 -10.44 -2.82 -20.68
C HIS A 420 -11.93 -2.76 -21.07
N PRO A 421 -12.39 -1.68 -21.73
CA PRO A 421 -13.45 -1.79 -22.71
C PRO A 421 -12.93 -1.37 -24.08
N THR A 422 -13.28 -2.14 -25.10
CA THR A 422 -13.03 -1.91 -26.54
C THR A 422 -11.70 -2.48 -27.09
N LYS A 423 -11.71 -3.78 -27.42
CA LYS A 423 -11.13 -4.20 -28.69
C LYS A 423 -11.81 -3.34 -29.77
N ARG A 424 -11.11 -2.34 -30.29
CA ARG A 424 -11.50 -1.61 -31.51
C ARG A 424 -11.76 -2.69 -32.58
N ILE A 425 -13.03 -2.89 -32.91
CA ILE A 425 -13.40 -3.54 -34.16
C ILE A 425 -12.87 -2.61 -35.25
N LEU A 426 -11.75 -3.01 -35.87
CA LEU A 426 -11.26 -2.39 -37.08
C LEU A 426 -12.32 -2.66 -38.16
N LEU A 427 -13.17 -1.68 -38.43
CA LEU A 427 -13.89 -1.64 -39.70
C LEU A 427 -12.84 -1.34 -40.78
N PRO A 428 -12.76 -2.14 -41.86
CA PRO A 428 -11.80 -1.91 -42.92
C PRO A 428 -12.15 -0.61 -43.66
N GLN A 429 -11.18 0.30 -43.74
CA GLN A 429 -11.23 1.45 -44.63
C GLN A 429 -11.09 0.95 -46.07
N SER A 430 -12.21 0.81 -46.77
CA SER A 430 -12.25 0.76 -48.22
C SER A 430 -13.60 1.25 -48.73
N ALA A 431 -13.64 2.51 -49.21
CA ALA A 431 -14.47 3.02 -50.31
C ALA A 431 -14.75 4.52 -50.15
N LEU A 432 -13.73 5.35 -50.38
CA LEU A 432 -13.96 6.69 -50.94
C LEU A 432 -13.80 6.53 -52.46
N GLY A 433 -14.91 6.14 -53.09
CA GLY A 433 -15.08 6.12 -54.53
C GLY A 433 -16.08 7.19 -54.93
N THR A 434 -15.53 8.30 -55.41
CA THR A 434 -16.05 9.29 -56.36
C THR A 434 -17.45 9.01 -56.93
N ILE A 435 -18.37 9.99 -56.81
CA ILE A 435 -19.26 10.43 -57.90
C ILE A 435 -19.61 11.90 -57.65
N LYS A 436 -19.55 12.67 -58.74
CA LYS A 436 -19.91 14.08 -58.89
C LYS A 436 -21.39 14.35 -58.66
#